data_AF-A0A9E2BQW3-F1
#
_entry.id   AF-A0A9E2BQW3-F1
#
_cell.length_a   1.000
_cell.length_b   1.000
_cell.length_c   1.000
_cell.angle_alpha   90.00
_cell.angle_beta   90.00
_cell.angle_gamma   90.00
#
_symmetry.space_group_name_H-M   'P 1'
#
loop_
_entity.id
_entity.type
_entity.pdbx_description
1 polymer ?
#
loop_
_entity_poly.entity_id
_entity_poly.type
_entity_poly.pdbx_seq_one_letter_code
_entity_poly.pdbx_strand_id
1 'polypeptide(L)' 'MATLEKRIATLEQASPSNMGPIFIHFVGLDTKDSEIQRIEKGYQEWQRQPDESAQDLKDRAIRETPPPKSGCSNVFLCF' A
#
# COMPACT_ATOMS: atom_id res chain seq x y z
N MET A 1 26.14 -19.77 -24.15
CA MET A 1 24.73 -19.47 -24.51
C MET A 1 23.76 -19.84 -23.38
N ALA A 2 23.79 -21.07 -22.85
CA ALA A 2 22.93 -21.52 -21.75
C ALA A 2 22.89 -20.59 -20.51
N THR A 3 24.01 -19.98 -20.12
CA THR A 3 24.09 -19.05 -18.99
C THR A 3 23.39 -17.71 -19.26
N LEU A 4 23.34 -17.28 -20.53
CA LEU A 4 22.68 -16.03 -20.92
C LEU A 4 21.17 -16.23 -20.91
N GLU A 5 20.69 -17.32 -21.50
CA GLU A 5 19.27 -17.71 -21.51
C GLU A 5 18.71 -17.88 -20.10
N LYS A 6 19.48 -18.50 -19.18
CA LYS A 6 19.09 -18.63 -17.77
C LYS A 6 18.97 -17.29 -17.06
N ARG A 7 19.83 -16.32 -17.38
CA ARG A 7 19.78 -14.96 -16.81
C ARG A 7 18.59 -14.17 -17.37
N ILE A 8 18.30 -14.31 -18.67
CA ILE A 8 17.15 -13.68 -19.32
C ILE A 8 15.85 -14.22 -18.73
N ALA A 9 15.69 -15.55 -18.62
CA ALA A 9 14.51 -16.16 -18.00
C ALA A 9 14.30 -15.73 -16.54
N THR A 10 15.40 -15.55 -15.79
CA THR A 10 15.34 -15.04 -14.40
C THR A 10 14.87 -13.59 -14.36
N LEU A 11 15.31 -12.75 -15.30
CA LEU A 11 14.90 -11.35 -15.40
C LEU A 11 13.44 -11.19 -15.86
N GLU A 12 12.97 -12.05 -16.76
CA GLU A 12 11.57 -12.08 -17.20
C GLU A 12 10.62 -12.52 -16.07
N GLN A 13 11.04 -13.50 -15.27
CA GLN A 13 10.31 -13.92 -14.07
C GLN A 13 10.33 -12.86 -12.96
N ALA A 14 11.38 -12.04 -12.89
CA ALA A 14 11.49 -10.90 -11.99
C ALA A 14 10.71 -9.68 -12.49
N SER A 15 9.60 -9.90 -13.22
CA SER A 15 8.62 -8.87 -13.59
C SER A 15 8.41 -7.93 -12.40
N PRO A 16 8.41 -6.61 -12.60
CA PRO A 16 8.32 -5.67 -11.49
C PRO A 16 7.09 -6.04 -10.69
N SER A 17 7.32 -6.45 -9.44
CA SER A 17 6.26 -6.78 -8.49
C SER A 17 5.25 -5.66 -8.60
N ASN A 18 4.03 -5.99 -9.00
CA ASN A 18 2.97 -5.01 -9.21
C ASN A 18 2.68 -4.43 -7.82
N MET A 19 3.43 -3.39 -7.47
CA MET A 19 3.61 -2.96 -6.10
C MET A 19 2.32 -2.23 -5.77
N GLY A 20 1.43 -2.91 -5.06
CA GLY A 20 0.13 -2.41 -4.69
C GLY A 20 0.21 -1.19 -3.75
N PRO A 21 -0.92 -0.69 -3.27
CA PRO A 21 -0.94 0.38 -2.28
C PRO A 21 -0.16 -0.02 -1.01
N ILE A 22 0.68 0.89 -0.52
CA ILE A 22 1.53 0.71 0.67
C ILE A 22 0.95 1.54 1.81
N PHE A 23 0.73 0.91 2.96
CA PHE A 23 0.25 1.57 4.17
C PHE A 23 1.35 1.54 5.23
N ILE A 24 1.78 2.72 5.67
CA ILE A 24 2.79 2.90 6.73
C ILE A 24 2.05 3.28 8.00
N HIS A 25 1.98 2.35 8.96
CA HIS A 25 1.38 2.59 10.27
C HIS A 25 2.48 2.80 11.31
N PHE A 26 2.55 4.00 11.88
CA PHE A 26 3.50 4.31 12.95
C PHE A 26 2.90 3.89 14.29
N VAL A 27 3.39 2.76 14.83
CA VAL A 27 3.02 2.28 16.16
C VAL A 27 4.10 2.63 17.18
N GLY A 28 3.70 3.18 18.32
CA GLY A 28 4.53 3.38 19.50
C GLY A 28 4.50 2.15 20.42
N LEU A 29 5.29 2.21 21.50
CA LEU A 29 5.39 1.12 22.49
C LEU A 29 4.04 0.72 23.11
N ASP A 30 3.10 1.67 23.20
CA ASP A 30 1.76 1.48 23.82
C ASP A 30 0.63 1.34 22.77
N THR A 31 0.93 1.47 21.47
CA THR A 31 -0.08 1.48 20.40
C THR A 31 0.10 0.36 19.38
N LYS A 32 0.91 -0.66 19.72
CA LYS A 32 1.20 -1.80 18.83
C LYS A 32 -0.07 -2.54 18.36
N ASP A 33 -1.07 -2.62 19.23
CA ASP A 33 -2.35 -3.28 18.95
C ASP A 33 -3.47 -2.27 18.65
N SER A 34 -3.15 -0.98 18.56
CA SER A 34 -4.14 0.03 18.18
C SER A 34 -4.56 -0.17 16.73
N GLU A 35 -5.87 -0.24 16.51
CA GLU A 35 -6.40 -0.28 15.16
C GLU A 35 -6.27 1.08 14.48
N ILE A 36 -6.00 1.07 13.17
CA ILE A 36 -5.91 2.28 12.36
C ILE A 36 -7.25 3.02 12.43
N GLN A 37 -7.22 4.27 12.88
CA GLN A 37 -8.38 5.16 12.95
C GLN A 37 -8.35 6.21 11.85
N ARG A 38 -7.17 6.50 11.31
CA ARG A 38 -7.01 7.56 10.33
C ARG A 38 -5.96 7.20 9.28
N ILE A 39 -6.25 7.55 8.03
CA ILE A 39 -5.33 7.43 6.90
C ILE A 39 -5.14 8.81 6.27
N GLU A 40 -3.90 9.17 5.93
CA GLU A 40 -3.55 10.42 5.27
C GLU A 40 -2.73 10.18 4.00
N LYS A 41 -2.98 10.97 2.96
CA LYS A 41 -2.18 11.03 1.72
C LYS A 41 -2.23 12.41 1.09
N GLY A 42 -1.15 13.18 1.22
CA GLY A 42 -1.09 14.54 0.70
C GLY A 42 -2.13 15.44 1.36
N TYR A 43 -3.10 15.94 0.60
CA TYR A 43 -4.20 16.77 1.10
C TYR A 43 -5.49 15.99 1.38
N GLN A 44 -5.46 14.66 1.24
CA GLN A 44 -6.61 13.79 1.53
C GLN A 44 -6.43 13.10 2.88
N GLU A 45 -7.51 13.06 3.66
CA GLU A 45 -7.60 12.37 4.94
C GLU A 45 -8.87 11.53 4.97
N TRP A 46 -8.78 10.31 5.52
CA TRP A 46 -9.91 9.44 5.80
C TRP A 46 -9.91 9.09 7.29
N GLN A 47 -11.04 9.37 7.94
CA GLN A 47 -11.30 8.94 9.31
C GLN A 47 -12.22 7.72 9.29
N ARG A 48 -11.92 6.76 10.18
CA ARG A 48 -12.72 5.56 10.37
C ARG A 48 -14.12 5.91 10.84
N GLN A 49 -15.13 5.35 10.19
CA GLN A 49 -16.51 5.48 10.65
C GLN A 49 -16.82 4.46 11.77
N PRO A 50 -17.80 4.73 12.65
CA PRO A 50 -18.09 3.89 13.83
C PRO A 50 -18.32 2.39 13.52
N ASP A 51 -18.89 2.08 12.36
CA ASP A 51 -19.20 0.72 11.91
C ASP A 51 -18.23 0.20 10.82
N GLU A 52 -17.20 0.97 10.49
CA GLU A 52 -16.23 0.63 9.45
C GLU A 52 -15.08 -0.21 10.07
N SER A 53 -14.62 -1.25 9.38
CA SER A 53 -13.40 -1.95 9.79
C SER A 53 -12.14 -1.18 9.35
N ALA A 54 -10.99 -1.47 9.95
CA ALA A 54 -9.73 -0.91 9.49
C ALA A 54 -9.40 -1.30 8.03
N GLN A 55 -9.94 -2.44 7.55
CA GLN A 55 -9.79 -2.86 6.16
C GLN A 55 -10.68 -2.04 5.22
N ASP A 56 -11.93 -1.80 5.61
CA ASP A 56 -12.86 -0.98 4.82
C ASP A 56 -12.34 0.46 4.65
N LEU A 57 -11.71 1.01 5.69
CA LEU A 57 -11.03 2.31 5.64
C LEU A 57 -9.90 2.33 4.60
N LYS A 58 -9.07 1.27 4.56
CA LYS A 58 -7.99 1.13 3.56
C LYS A 58 -8.54 1.00 2.15
N ASP A 59 -9.58 0.19 1.96
CA ASP A 59 -10.20 -0.03 0.66
C ASP A 59 -10.85 1.27 0.14
N ARG A 60 -11.43 2.07 1.04
CA ARG A 60 -11.95 3.40 0.73
C ARG A 60 -10.84 4.36 0.30
N ALA A 61 -9.73 4.42 1.03
CA ALA A 61 -8.58 5.25 0.66
C ALA A 61 -7.97 4.85 -0.70
N ILE A 62 -7.91 3.55 -1.00
CA ILE A 62 -7.43 3.06 -2.31
C ILE A 62 -8.37 3.47 -3.43
N ARG A 63 -9.68 3.32 -3.22
CA ARG A 63 -10.71 3.64 -4.23
C ARG A 63 -10.73 5.13 -4.55
N GLU A 64 -10.56 5.97 -3.54
CA GLU A 64 -10.62 7.43 -3.67
C GLU A 64 -9.29 8.05 -4.13
N THR A 65 -8.19 7.28 -4.09
CA THR A 65 -6.90 7.71 -4.62
C THR A 65 -6.34 6.68 -5.60
N PRO A 66 -6.68 6.79 -6.90
CA PRO A 66 -6.03 5.98 -7.92
C PRO A 66 -4.53 6.32 -8.01
N PRO A 67 -3.68 5.37 -8.46
CA PRO A 67 -2.27 5.64 -8.67
C PRO A 67 -2.07 6.68 -9.77
N PRO A 68 -1.10 7.61 -9.62
CA PRO A 68 -0.92 8.72 -10.57
C PRO A 68 -0.50 8.24 -11.96
N LYS A 69 0.14 7.07 -12.05
CA LYS A 69 0.53 6.40 -13.30
C LYS A 69 0.45 4.89 -13.13
N SER A 70 0.22 4.19 -14.24
CA SER A 70 0.35 2.73 -14.28
C SER A 70 1.75 2.31 -13.85
N GLY A 71 1.85 1.32 -12.96
CA GLY A 71 3.10 0.86 -12.38
C GLY A 71 3.64 1.69 -11.21
N CYS A 72 2.93 2.75 -10.76
CA CYS A 72 3.25 3.46 -9.53
C CYS A 72 2.38 2.99 -8.36
N SER A 73 2.99 2.89 -7.18
CA SER A 73 2.28 2.59 -5.93
C SER A 73 1.87 3.88 -5.22
N ASN A 74 0.70 3.85 -4.58
CA ASN A 74 0.32 4.87 -3.62
C ASN A 74 0.83 4.51 -2.23
N VAL A 75 1.43 5.49 -1.55
CA VAL A 75 1.84 5.36 -0.15
C VAL A 75 0.90 6.18 0.71
N PHE A 76 0.40 5.56 1.78
CA PHE A 76 -0.53 6.14 2.75
C PHE A 76 0.10 6.10 4.15
N LEU A 77 -0.11 7.15 4.93
CA LEU A 77 0.26 7.20 6.34
C LEU A 77 -0.95 6.85 7.19
N CYS A 78 -0.78 5.96 8.17
CA CYS A 78 -1.85 5.49 9.05
C CYS A 78 -1.54 5.89 10.50
N PHE A 79 -2.59 6.24 11.24
CA PHE A 79 -2.57 6.64 12.64
C PHE A 79 -3.74 6.01 13.41
#